data_AF-A0A7S2SDJ4-F1
#
_entry.id   AF-A0A7S2SDJ4-F1
#
_cell.length_a   1.000
_cell.length_b   1.000
_cell.length_c   1.000
_cell.angle_alpha   90.00
_cell.angle_beta   90.00
_cell.angle_gamma   90.00
#
_symmetry.space_group_name_H-M   'P 1'
#
loop_
_entity.id
_entity.type
_entity.pdbx_description
1 polymer ?
#
loop_
_entity_poly.entity_id
_entity_poly.type
_entity_poly.pdbx_seq_one_letter_code
_entity_poly.pdbx_strand_id
1 'polypeptide(L)'
;MAALEGEKVVPPEGIPAANEGSLRLFMKMGCPFCTKLAFFLAEAGLLSKVTMIYDHPVVREYVKATNEGKCTFPSLEVEPGVVMRETDDIINKFATENGVDVDSLLGLKYFSTGMLKSFMHLFKDKVASTEGGYPAVTTWIADTVGVRPPEVAEGMALKIE
;
A
#
# COMPACT_ATOMS: atom_id res chain seq x y z
N MET A 1 0.65 35.63 3.01
CA MET A 1 0.50 34.18 2.73
C MET A 1 1.90 33.58 2.77
N ALA A 2 2.30 33.05 3.93
CA ALA A 2 3.60 32.44 4.11
C ALA A 2 3.50 30.97 3.68
N ALA A 3 4.29 30.57 2.69
CA ALA A 3 4.50 29.17 2.38
C ALA A 3 5.26 28.55 3.56
N LEU A 4 4.62 27.60 4.25
CA LEU A 4 5.32 26.72 5.17
C LEU A 4 6.13 25.76 4.29
N GLU A 5 7.39 26.11 4.03
CA GLU A 5 8.37 25.19 3.47
C GLU A 5 8.61 24.09 4.49
N GLY A 6 7.79 23.04 4.44
CA GLY A 6 8.02 21.81 5.18
C GLY A 6 9.36 21.23 4.76
N GLU A 7 10.19 20.90 5.74
CA GLU A 7 11.49 20.26 5.54
C GLU A 7 11.31 18.99 4.70
N LYS A 8 11.81 19.00 3.45
CA LYS A 8 11.69 17.86 2.54
C LYS A 8 12.49 16.71 3.13
N VAL A 9 11.80 15.66 3.57
CA VAL A 9 12.46 14.45 4.08
C VAL A 9 13.18 13.78 2.91
N VAL A 10 14.51 13.81 2.96
CA VAL A 10 15.35 13.19 1.93
C VAL A 10 15.33 11.67 2.14
N PRO A 11 15.25 10.86 1.06
CA PRO A 11 15.37 9.42 1.18
C PRO A 11 16.70 9.01 1.79
N PRO A 12 16.71 8.13 2.80
CA PRO A 12 17.95 7.59 3.33
C PRO A 12 18.68 6.74 2.28
N GLU A 13 20.00 6.62 2.44
CA GLU A 13 20.81 5.67 1.68
C GLU A 13 20.23 4.25 1.83
N GLY A 14 19.97 3.58 0.71
CA GLY A 14 19.39 2.22 0.69
C GLY A 14 17.94 2.14 0.20
N ILE A 15 17.25 3.27 -0.01
CA ILE A 15 16.00 3.28 -0.80
C ILE A 15 16.38 3.42 -2.29
N PRO A 16 15.99 2.47 -3.17
CA PRO A 16 16.24 2.60 -4.59
C PRO A 16 15.68 3.92 -5.14
N ALA A 17 16.44 4.58 -6.01
CA ALA A 17 15.93 5.72 -6.76
C ALA A 17 14.80 5.26 -7.70
N ALA A 18 13.90 6.18 -8.06
CA ALA A 18 13.01 5.94 -9.18
C ALA A 18 13.82 5.86 -10.49
N ASN A 19 13.38 5.02 -11.41
CA ASN A 19 13.83 5.05 -12.81
C ASN A 19 13.50 6.41 -13.44
N GLU A 20 14.25 6.78 -14.47
CA GLU A 20 14.04 8.02 -15.22
C GLU A 20 12.59 8.14 -15.70
N GLY A 21 11.93 9.27 -15.37
CA GLY A 21 10.54 9.51 -15.74
C GLY A 21 9.48 8.72 -14.96
N SER A 22 9.87 8.06 -13.86
CA SER A 22 8.95 7.31 -12.98
C SER A 22 8.90 7.88 -11.55
N LEU A 23 7.85 7.54 -10.80
CA LEU A 23 7.69 7.89 -9.39
C LEU A 23 7.96 6.69 -8.49
N ARG A 24 8.40 6.92 -7.25
CA ARG A 24 8.57 5.82 -6.27
C ARG A 24 7.21 5.41 -5.71
N LEU A 25 6.88 4.14 -5.86
CA LEU A 25 5.67 3.56 -5.29
C LEU A 25 6.08 2.53 -4.23
N PHE A 26 5.84 2.86 -2.97
CA PHE A 26 6.11 1.98 -1.85
C PHE A 26 4.98 0.97 -1.68
N MET A 27 5.33 -0.31 -1.65
CA MET A 27 4.37 -1.42 -1.65
C MET A 27 4.67 -2.44 -0.58
N LYS A 28 3.62 -3.11 -0.10
CA LYS A 28 3.73 -4.25 0.81
C LYS A 28 3.10 -5.49 0.19
N MET A 29 3.86 -6.59 0.15
CA MET A 29 3.36 -7.88 -0.32
C MET A 29 2.20 -8.37 0.56
N GLY A 30 1.16 -8.91 -0.07
CA GLY A 30 -0.05 -9.37 0.62
C GLY A 30 -0.98 -8.26 1.11
N CYS A 31 -0.64 -6.98 0.94
CA CYS A 31 -1.57 -5.88 1.21
C CYS A 31 -2.63 -5.82 0.08
N PRO A 32 -3.92 -5.97 0.40
CA PRO A 32 -4.98 -6.01 -0.63
C PRO A 32 -5.12 -4.67 -1.39
N PHE A 33 -4.82 -3.55 -0.73
CA PHE A 33 -4.81 -2.23 -1.35
C PHE A 33 -3.62 -2.04 -2.29
N CYS A 34 -2.44 -2.56 -1.94
CA CYS A 34 -1.29 -2.59 -2.86
C CYS A 34 -1.60 -3.43 -4.10
N THR A 35 -2.27 -4.58 -3.91
CA THR A 35 -2.71 -5.43 -5.03
C THR A 35 -3.71 -4.70 -5.93
N LYS A 36 -4.70 -4.00 -5.36
CA LYS A 36 -5.64 -3.18 -6.13
C LYS A 36 -4.91 -2.17 -7.04
N LEU A 37 -3.95 -1.44 -6.48
CA LEU A 37 -3.17 -0.47 -7.22
C LEU A 37 -2.32 -1.11 -8.32
N ALA A 38 -1.69 -2.26 -8.04
CA ALA A 38 -0.92 -2.99 -9.03
C ALA A 38 -1.78 -3.48 -10.21
N PHE A 39 -3.01 -3.95 -9.94
CA PHE A 39 -3.97 -4.31 -10.98
C PHE A 39 -4.31 -3.12 -11.87
N PHE A 40 -4.63 -1.96 -11.27
CA PHE A 40 -4.89 -0.74 -12.02
C PHE A 40 -3.71 -0.37 -12.92
N LEU A 41 -2.49 -0.27 -12.36
CA LEU A 41 -1.30 0.13 -13.12
C LEU A 41 -0.97 -0.86 -14.25
N ALA A 42 -1.17 -2.16 -14.02
CA ALA A 42 -0.94 -3.19 -15.03
C ALA A 42 -1.96 -3.10 -16.17
N GLU A 43 -3.26 -3.05 -15.84
CA GLU A 43 -4.33 -3.06 -16.84
C GLU A 43 -4.40 -1.74 -17.63
N ALA A 44 -4.08 -0.63 -16.99
CA ALA A 44 -3.97 0.68 -17.63
C ALA A 44 -2.67 0.87 -18.44
N GLY A 45 -1.73 -0.09 -18.41
CA GLY A 45 -0.44 0.02 -19.10
C GLY A 45 0.50 1.08 -18.51
N LEU A 46 0.37 1.38 -17.21
CA LEU A 46 1.09 2.45 -16.51
C LEU A 46 2.22 1.96 -15.59
N LEU A 47 2.57 0.67 -15.63
CA LEU A 47 3.66 0.12 -14.79
C LEU A 47 5.00 0.84 -14.99
N SER A 48 5.29 1.33 -16.19
CA SER A 48 6.53 2.09 -16.46
C SER A 48 6.55 3.48 -15.80
N LYS A 49 5.42 4.00 -15.34
CA LYS A 49 5.31 5.29 -14.64
C LYS A 49 5.73 5.22 -13.18
N VAL A 50 5.95 4.01 -12.65
CA VAL A 50 6.36 3.83 -11.26
C VAL A 50 7.55 2.89 -11.14
N THR A 51 8.37 3.14 -10.13
CA THR A 51 9.34 2.20 -9.61
C THR A 51 8.77 1.63 -8.31
N MET A 52 8.39 0.36 -8.35
CA MET A 52 7.86 -0.33 -7.17
C MET A 52 8.99 -0.64 -6.20
N ILE A 53 8.88 -0.11 -4.99
CA ILE A 53 9.83 -0.35 -3.90
C ILE A 53 9.09 -1.11 -2.80
N TYR A 54 9.55 -2.32 -2.54
CA TYR A 54 8.87 -3.20 -1.59
C TYR A 54 9.29 -2.94 -0.15
N ASP A 55 8.40 -3.34 0.75
CA ASP A 55 8.51 -3.22 2.18
C ASP A 55 9.85 -3.76 2.73
N HIS A 56 10.60 -2.88 3.40
CA HIS A 56 11.88 -3.13 4.03
C HIS A 56 12.00 -2.20 5.26
N PRO A 57 12.74 -2.52 6.33
CA PRO A 57 12.87 -1.65 7.51
C PRO A 57 13.17 -0.17 7.18
N VAL A 58 14.16 0.09 6.32
CA VAL A 58 14.54 1.45 5.87
C VAL A 58 13.39 2.15 5.12
N VAL A 59 12.63 1.42 4.31
CA VAL A 59 11.46 1.95 3.59
C VAL A 59 10.35 2.30 4.57
N ARG A 60 10.10 1.46 5.59
CA ARG A 60 9.08 1.74 6.62
C ARG A 60 9.42 3.00 7.41
N GLU A 61 10.69 3.20 7.76
CA GLU A 61 11.15 4.39 8.47
C GLU A 61 10.95 5.65 7.64
N TYR A 62 11.32 5.60 6.35
CA TYR A 62 11.09 6.72 5.44
C TYR A 62 9.61 7.02 5.22
N VAL A 63 8.78 5.99 4.98
CA VAL A 63 7.34 6.18 4.85
C VAL A 63 6.77 6.77 6.13
N LYS A 64 7.17 6.31 7.33
CA LYS A 64 6.74 6.93 8.59
C LYS A 64 7.15 8.39 8.71
N ALA A 65 8.40 8.72 8.38
CA ALA A 65 8.93 10.08 8.49
C ALA A 65 8.19 11.05 7.54
N THR A 66 7.90 10.61 6.33
CA THR A 66 7.16 11.39 5.31
C THR A 66 5.65 11.45 5.55
N ASN A 67 5.14 10.71 6.53
CA ASN A 67 3.72 10.47 6.74
C ASN A 67 3.29 10.67 8.20
N GLU A 68 3.76 11.74 8.84
CA GLU A 68 3.31 12.13 10.19
C GLU A 68 3.42 10.97 11.22
N GLY A 69 4.43 10.11 11.06
CA GLY A 69 4.68 8.95 11.92
C GLY A 69 3.91 7.67 11.55
N LYS A 70 3.04 7.68 10.54
CA LYS A 70 2.24 6.53 10.12
C LYS A 70 2.95 5.72 9.02
N CYS A 71 2.97 4.39 9.17
CA CYS A 71 3.48 3.49 8.13
C CYS A 71 2.31 2.86 7.38
N THR A 72 1.90 3.45 6.26
CA THR A 72 0.79 2.95 5.44
C THR A 72 1.29 2.51 4.07
N PHE A 73 0.71 1.47 3.50
CA PHE A 73 0.99 1.02 2.14
C PHE A 73 -0.32 0.75 1.40
N PRO A 74 -0.44 1.09 0.10
CA PRO A 74 0.60 1.69 -0.72
C PRO A 74 0.89 3.15 -0.34
N SER A 75 2.04 3.67 -0.77
CA SER A 75 2.33 5.11 -0.70
C SER A 75 3.11 5.54 -1.93
N LEU A 76 2.57 6.50 -2.66
CA LEU A 76 3.21 7.08 -3.84
C LEU A 76 3.98 8.33 -3.42
N GLU A 77 5.26 8.39 -3.71
CA GLU A 77 6.00 9.63 -3.59
C GLU A 77 5.75 10.51 -4.81
N VAL A 78 5.08 11.64 -4.61
CA VAL A 78 4.75 12.59 -5.67
C VAL A 78 5.86 13.64 -5.86
N GLU A 79 6.58 13.94 -4.78
CA GLU A 79 7.81 14.73 -4.76
C GLU A 79 8.73 14.18 -3.67
N PRO A 80 10.05 14.40 -3.73
CA PRO A 80 10.95 13.99 -2.65
C PRO A 80 10.47 14.48 -1.27
N GLY A 81 10.17 13.53 -0.38
CA GLY A 81 9.66 13.79 0.96
C GLY A 81 8.14 13.98 1.08
N VAL A 82 7.39 13.93 -0.03
CA VAL A 82 5.93 14.12 -0.07
C VAL A 82 5.25 12.87 -0.60
N VAL A 83 4.45 12.21 0.24
CA VAL A 83 3.78 10.95 -0.08
C VAL A 83 2.25 11.06 -0.10
N MET A 84 1.63 10.39 -1.06
CA MET A 84 0.18 10.16 -1.19
C MET A 84 -0.14 8.73 -0.77
N ARG A 85 -1.18 8.52 0.05
CA ARG A 85 -1.41 7.26 0.81
C ARG A 85 -2.65 6.51 0.37
N GLU A 86 -3.68 7.24 -0.02
CA GLU A 86 -4.97 6.65 -0.36
C GLU A 86 -4.89 6.01 -1.73
N THR A 87 -5.16 4.71 -1.78
CA THR A 87 -5.05 3.93 -3.02
C THR A 87 -5.96 4.49 -4.10
N ASP A 88 -7.17 4.91 -3.74
CA ASP A 88 -8.13 5.49 -4.67
C ASP A 88 -7.67 6.86 -5.19
N ASP A 89 -7.04 7.67 -4.36
CA ASP A 89 -6.46 8.95 -4.79
C ASP A 89 -5.29 8.75 -5.76
N ILE A 90 -4.43 7.76 -5.48
CA ILE A 90 -3.32 7.39 -6.38
C ILE A 90 -3.86 6.92 -7.74
N ILE A 91 -4.89 6.06 -7.74
CA ILE A 91 -5.56 5.61 -8.97
C ILE A 91 -6.13 6.80 -9.74
N ASN A 92 -6.89 7.68 -9.06
CA ASN A 92 -7.51 8.84 -9.68
C ASN A 92 -6.48 9.81 -10.29
N LYS A 93 -5.34 10.02 -9.62
CA LYS A 93 -4.23 10.83 -10.14
C LYS A 93 -3.73 10.26 -11.47
N PHE A 94 -3.33 9.00 -11.50
CA PHE A 94 -2.81 8.38 -12.71
C PHE A 94 -3.86 8.28 -13.81
N ALA A 95 -5.11 7.99 -13.47
CA ALA A 95 -6.21 7.93 -14.43
C ALA A 95 -6.45 9.29 -15.11
N THR A 96 -6.51 10.36 -14.32
CA THR A 96 -6.70 11.73 -14.83
C THR A 96 -5.53 12.17 -15.71
N GLU A 97 -4.30 11.93 -15.27
CA GLU A 97 -3.10 12.36 -15.99
C GLU A 97 -2.87 11.62 -17.31
N ASN A 98 -3.41 10.41 -17.45
CA ASN A 98 -3.19 9.56 -18.62
C ASN A 98 -4.47 9.29 -19.43
N GLY A 99 -5.60 9.93 -19.06
CA GLY A 99 -6.88 9.78 -19.77
C GLY A 99 -7.45 8.35 -19.71
N VAL A 100 -7.23 7.63 -18.61
CA VAL A 100 -7.69 6.25 -18.44
C VAL A 100 -9.08 6.26 -17.81
N ASP A 101 -10.03 5.58 -18.45
CA ASP A 101 -11.35 5.29 -17.88
C ASP A 101 -11.25 4.08 -16.94
N VAL A 102 -11.25 4.34 -15.63
CA VAL A 102 -11.11 3.31 -14.58
C VAL A 102 -12.26 2.30 -14.61
N ASP A 103 -13.47 2.72 -14.99
CA ASP A 103 -14.64 1.84 -15.01
C ASP A 103 -14.62 0.82 -16.16
N SER A 104 -13.81 1.09 -17.18
CA SER A 104 -13.58 0.20 -18.32
C SER A 104 -12.63 -0.97 -17.99
N LEU A 105 -11.87 -0.87 -16.89
CA LEU A 105 -10.86 -1.86 -16.48
C LEU A 105 -11.52 -3.07 -15.78
N LEU A 106 -11.80 -4.12 -16.57
CA LEU A 106 -12.51 -5.31 -16.11
C LEU A 106 -11.77 -6.08 -15.01
N GLY A 107 -10.45 -6.19 -15.09
CA GLY A 107 -9.62 -6.87 -14.09
C GLY A 107 -9.64 -6.16 -12.74
N LEU A 108 -9.44 -4.84 -12.76
CA LEU A 108 -9.55 -3.98 -11.59
C LEU A 108 -10.95 -4.03 -10.99
N LYS A 109 -11.99 -3.96 -11.82
CA LYS A 109 -13.39 -4.06 -11.38
C LYS A 109 -13.67 -5.41 -10.74
N TYR A 110 -13.26 -6.51 -11.36
CA TYR A 110 -13.42 -7.86 -10.81
C TYR A 110 -12.73 -8.00 -9.45
N PHE A 111 -11.48 -7.54 -9.33
CA PHE A 111 -10.75 -7.54 -8.06
C PHE A 111 -11.44 -6.68 -7.00
N SER A 112 -11.74 -5.43 -7.34
CA SER A 112 -12.22 -4.42 -6.37
C SER A 112 -13.65 -4.69 -5.90
N THR A 113 -14.52 -5.20 -6.78
CA THR A 113 -15.93 -5.47 -6.46
C THR A 113 -16.15 -6.89 -5.94
N GLY A 114 -15.31 -7.84 -6.33
CA GLY A 114 -15.38 -9.23 -5.86
C GLY A 114 -14.37 -9.48 -4.74
N MET A 115 -13.15 -9.86 -5.11
CA MET A 115 -12.16 -10.40 -4.16
C MET A 115 -11.83 -9.47 -3.00
N LEU A 116 -11.63 -8.17 -3.27
CA LEU A 116 -11.30 -7.20 -2.23
C LEU A 116 -12.45 -7.03 -1.24
N LYS A 117 -13.71 -6.96 -1.71
CA LYS A 117 -14.88 -6.86 -0.82
C LYS A 117 -15.03 -8.11 0.04
N SER A 118 -14.88 -9.30 -0.55
CA SER A 118 -14.91 -10.57 0.18
C SER A 118 -13.80 -10.65 1.23
N PHE A 119 -12.58 -10.22 0.88
CA PHE A 119 -11.47 -10.13 1.81
C PHE A 119 -11.80 -9.17 2.97
N MET A 120 -12.26 -7.96 2.69
CA MET A 120 -12.61 -6.99 3.73
C MET A 120 -13.77 -7.48 4.63
N HIS A 121 -14.73 -8.24 4.09
CA HIS A 121 -15.79 -8.85 4.87
C HIS A 121 -15.23 -9.89 5.84
N LEU A 122 -14.34 -10.79 5.39
CA LEU A 122 -13.67 -11.77 6.24
C LEU A 122 -12.91 -11.11 7.40
N PHE A 123 -12.24 -9.98 7.14
CA PHE A 123 -11.51 -9.23 8.17
C PHE A 123 -12.43 -8.47 9.12
N LYS A 124 -13.55 -7.90 8.64
CA LYS A 124 -14.54 -7.20 9.47
C LYS A 124 -15.36 -8.15 10.35
N ASP A 125 -15.63 -9.36 9.86
CA ASP A 125 -16.45 -10.37 10.55
C ASP A 125 -15.68 -11.14 11.65
N LYS A 126 -14.65 -10.52 12.24
CA LYS A 126 -13.90 -11.00 13.42
C LYS A 126 -12.99 -12.22 13.25
N VAL A 127 -12.59 -12.59 12.04
CA VAL A 127 -11.45 -13.53 11.85
C VAL A 127 -10.12 -12.90 12.30
N ALA A 128 -10.09 -11.65 12.76
CA ALA A 128 -8.96 -11.06 13.48
C ALA A 128 -9.17 -10.96 15.01
N SER A 129 -10.39 -11.08 15.52
CA SER A 129 -10.76 -10.69 16.89
C SER A 129 -11.59 -11.71 17.69
N THR A 130 -11.88 -12.89 17.14
CA THR A 130 -12.42 -14.06 17.87
C THR A 130 -11.59 -15.30 17.58
N GLU A 131 -11.53 -16.26 18.52
CA GLU A 131 -10.77 -17.52 18.38
C GLU A 131 -10.92 -18.11 16.95
N GLY A 132 -9.80 -18.26 16.25
CA GLY A 132 -9.74 -18.32 14.77
C GLY A 132 -9.12 -17.07 14.11
N GLY A 133 -8.70 -16.12 14.95
CA GLY A 133 -8.04 -14.82 14.69
C GLY A 133 -6.82 -14.80 13.77
N TYR A 134 -6.23 -13.60 13.60
CA TYR A 134 -4.92 -13.38 12.94
C TYR A 134 -3.86 -14.44 13.30
N PRO A 135 -3.73 -14.92 14.57
CA PRO A 135 -2.83 -16.03 14.90
C PRO A 135 -3.10 -17.34 14.13
N ALA A 136 -4.37 -17.73 13.97
CA ALA A 136 -4.74 -18.94 13.22
C ALA A 136 -4.50 -18.76 11.71
N VAL A 137 -4.76 -17.56 11.18
CA VAL A 137 -4.46 -17.20 9.79
C VAL A 137 -2.95 -17.17 9.55
N THR A 138 -2.15 -16.65 10.48
CA THR A 138 -0.68 -16.64 10.35
C THR A 138 -0.10 -18.05 10.42
N THR A 139 -0.66 -18.92 11.26
CA THR A 139 -0.29 -20.35 11.31
C THR A 139 -0.67 -21.04 10.00
N TRP A 140 -1.89 -20.85 9.51
CA TRP A 140 -2.32 -21.43 8.23
C TRP A 140 -1.49 -20.91 7.04
N ILE A 141 -1.17 -19.62 6.98
CA ILE A 141 -0.28 -19.04 5.96
C ILE A 141 1.12 -19.65 6.08
N ALA A 142 1.69 -19.74 7.28
CA ALA A 142 3.00 -20.36 7.49
C ALA A 142 3.01 -21.83 7.02
N ASP A 143 1.93 -22.57 7.28
CA ASP A 143 1.78 -23.98 6.94
C ASP A 143 1.47 -24.21 5.45
N THR A 144 0.76 -23.29 4.79
CA THR A 144 0.29 -23.46 3.40
C THR A 144 1.23 -22.86 2.37
N VAL A 145 1.87 -21.73 2.68
CA VAL A 145 2.75 -21.01 1.72
C VAL A 145 4.20 -20.89 2.18
N GLY A 146 4.56 -21.44 3.35
CA GLY A 146 5.95 -21.51 3.83
C GLY A 146 6.58 -20.17 4.21
N VAL A 147 5.78 -19.10 4.34
CA VAL A 147 6.23 -17.76 4.73
C VAL A 147 5.65 -17.42 6.09
N ARG A 148 6.52 -17.27 7.11
CA ARG A 148 6.10 -16.89 8.45
C ARG A 148 6.02 -15.35 8.53
N PRO A 149 4.86 -14.76 8.87
CA PRO A 149 4.76 -13.31 9.03
C PRO A 149 5.57 -12.83 10.26
N PRO A 150 6.06 -11.59 10.26
CA PRO A 150 6.80 -11.03 11.40
C PRO A 150 5.92 -11.00 12.64
N GLU A 151 6.49 -11.36 13.80
CA GLU A 151 5.76 -11.43 15.08
C GLU A 151 5.01 -10.12 15.35
N VAL A 152 3.72 -10.26 15.62
CA VAL A 152 2.88 -9.16 16.09
C VAL A 152 3.28 -8.92 17.55
N ALA A 153 3.90 -7.77 17.84
CA ALA A 153 4.19 -7.39 19.21
C ALA A 153 2.89 -7.40 20.03
N GLU A 154 2.86 -8.20 21.09
CA GLU A 154 1.75 -8.25 22.05
C GLU A 154 1.50 -6.83 22.60
N GLY A 155 0.29 -6.30 22.42
CA GLY A 155 -0.14 -5.07 23.11
C GLY A 155 -0.87 -4.00 22.30
N MET A 156 -0.99 -4.10 20.97
CA MET A 156 -1.86 -3.16 20.22
C MET A 156 -3.34 -3.56 20.30
N ALA A 157 -3.92 -3.38 21.49
CA ALA A 157 -5.36 -3.26 21.62
C ALA A 157 -5.79 -1.93 20.98
N LEU A 158 -6.33 -1.98 19.77
CA LEU A 158 -7.09 -0.87 19.18
C LEU A 158 -8.30 -0.61 20.06
N LYS A 159 -8.22 0.43 20.91
CA LYS A 159 -9.40 1.03 21.52
C LYS A 159 -10.19 1.71 20.40
N ILE A 160 -11.41 1.21 20.18
CA ILE A 160 -12.38 1.82 19.27
C ILE A 160 -13.39 2.51 20.20
N GLU A 161 -13.40 3.84 20.19
CA GLU A 161 -14.56 4.66 20.61
C GLU A 161 -15.45 4.92 19.39
#